data_AF-A0A921GPS3-F1
#
_entry.id   AF-A0A921GPS3-F1
#
_cell.length_a   1.000
_cell.length_b   1.000
_cell.length_c   1.000
_cell.angle_alpha   90.00
_cell.angle_beta   90.00
_cell.angle_gamma   90.00
#
_symmetry.space_group_name_H-M   'P 1'
#
loop_
_entity.id
_entity.type
_entity.pdbx_description
1 polymer ?
#
loop_
_entity_poly.entity_id
_entity_poly.type
_entity_poly.pdbx_seq_one_letter_code
_entity_poly.pdbx_strand_id
1 'polypeptide(L)'
;MKLTILGGGGFRVPLVHEAVATAATGLTVDEIALHDVDPERLATISAVIEEQGARLAAEGRAVALPRLVATTDLREAVTGADFVFSAVRVGGAEARTVDERVALGLGLLGQETIGPGGLAYALRTIPVALEIARTIAELAPTAWTINFTNPAGIVTEAMRSVLGDRVVGICDTPIGLVRRVGRLLGADLVAGERGAEVDYVGLNHLGWLRSVRLGGTERLPGLLADDAALEEIEEARLIGKDWVRADGALPNEYLFYYLHTADAIERITGAATTRGEFLAKQQGDFYLAAAEADGRGPEARAAESCCTSPLDLWRETLHEREATYMAESRDEERREEDVAGGGYQEVAMRLMTALATGRPERMILDVGNIAAGREDAPASERIVPELPADCVLEVLCEVDGEGVHPLPIGPVEMGRLGMMSTLRAAERKILEAATTGSREAAWQGFSTHPLVSSPELGRRLLEGYEAGHPQIAALFSGR
;
A
#
# COMPACT_ATOMS: atom_id res chain seq x y z
N MET A 1 -16.52 -16.13 -10.97
CA MET A 1 -15.90 -15.07 -10.17
C MET A 1 -15.26 -14.03 -11.07
N LYS A 2 -15.64 -12.76 -10.90
CA LYS A 2 -15.06 -11.60 -11.57
C LYS A 2 -14.20 -10.79 -10.59
N LEU A 3 -12.93 -10.59 -10.94
CA LEU A 3 -12.02 -9.67 -10.26
C LEU A 3 -11.85 -8.40 -11.11
N THR A 4 -12.17 -7.24 -10.54
CA THR A 4 -11.88 -5.94 -11.17
C THR A 4 -10.61 -5.35 -10.59
N ILE A 5 -9.65 -4.96 -11.43
CA ILE A 5 -8.41 -4.28 -11.04
C ILE A 5 -8.48 -2.82 -11.51
N LEU A 6 -8.59 -1.88 -10.56
CA LEU A 6 -8.56 -0.45 -10.83
C LEU A 6 -7.11 0.04 -10.79
N GLY A 7 -6.68 0.78 -11.82
CA GLY A 7 -5.26 1.00 -12.09
C GLY A 7 -4.64 -0.16 -12.86
N GLY A 8 -5.40 -0.76 -13.79
CA GLY A 8 -5.04 -1.93 -14.58
C GLY A 8 -3.84 -1.72 -15.51
N GLY A 9 -3.53 -0.47 -15.87
CA GLY A 9 -2.29 -0.06 -16.55
C GLY A 9 -1.11 0.14 -15.60
N GLY A 10 -1.23 -0.34 -14.35
CA GLY A 10 -0.22 -0.26 -13.32
C GLY A 10 0.93 -1.26 -13.53
N PHE A 11 2.15 -0.81 -13.28
CA PHE A 11 3.37 -1.56 -13.57
C PHE A 11 3.46 -2.91 -12.83
N ARG A 12 2.84 -3.04 -11.65
CA ARG A 12 2.87 -4.30 -10.86
C ARG A 12 1.68 -5.23 -11.12
N VAL A 13 0.69 -4.82 -11.91
CA VAL A 13 -0.53 -5.63 -12.18
C VAL A 13 -0.22 -7.03 -12.73
N PRO A 14 0.81 -7.26 -13.58
CA PRO A 14 1.14 -8.61 -14.03
C PRO A 14 1.51 -9.59 -12.89
N LEU A 15 1.94 -9.10 -11.71
CA LEU A 15 2.15 -9.96 -10.53
C LEU A 15 0.84 -10.52 -9.97
N VAL A 16 -0.23 -9.72 -9.98
CA VAL A 16 -1.56 -10.17 -9.56
C VAL A 16 -2.11 -11.18 -10.55
N HIS A 17 -1.95 -10.92 -11.85
CA HIS A 17 -2.34 -11.85 -12.89
C HIS A 17 -1.61 -13.21 -12.76
N GLU A 18 -0.29 -13.23 -12.55
CA GLU A 18 0.44 -14.48 -12.33
C GLU A 18 -0.09 -15.27 -11.12
N ALA A 19 -0.36 -14.58 -10.00
CA ALA A 19 -0.90 -15.22 -8.80
C ALA A 19 -2.29 -15.84 -9.04
N VAL A 20 -3.14 -15.18 -9.83
CA VAL A 20 -4.43 -15.72 -10.28
C VAL A 20 -4.25 -16.91 -11.23
N ALA A 21 -3.45 -16.75 -12.28
CA ALA A 21 -3.26 -17.75 -13.33
C ALA A 21 -2.66 -19.07 -12.82
N THR A 22 -1.76 -18.97 -11.83
CA THR A 22 -1.15 -20.13 -11.16
C THR A 22 -2.01 -20.70 -10.04
N ALA A 23 -3.17 -20.10 -9.76
CA ALA A 23 -4.04 -20.43 -8.64
C ALA A 23 -3.25 -20.55 -7.32
N ALA A 24 -2.40 -19.56 -7.02
CA ALA A 24 -1.42 -19.61 -5.93
C ALA A 24 -2.03 -19.99 -4.56
N THR A 25 -3.31 -19.68 -4.35
CA THR A 25 -4.06 -19.96 -3.12
C THR A 25 -5.18 -20.99 -3.30
N GLY A 26 -5.38 -21.52 -4.51
CA GLY A 26 -6.47 -22.42 -4.89
C GLY A 26 -7.77 -21.73 -5.35
N LEU A 27 -7.83 -20.40 -5.33
CA LEU A 27 -8.99 -19.65 -5.82
C LEU A 27 -9.00 -19.58 -7.34
N THR A 28 -10.13 -19.91 -7.97
CA THR A 28 -10.33 -19.78 -9.42
C THR A 28 -11.06 -18.47 -9.73
N VAL A 29 -10.48 -17.67 -10.63
CA VAL A 29 -11.08 -16.44 -11.16
C VAL A 29 -11.39 -16.66 -12.64
N ASP A 30 -12.63 -16.42 -13.04
CA ASP A 30 -13.09 -16.67 -14.41
C ASP A 30 -12.82 -15.46 -15.33
N GLU A 31 -12.86 -14.25 -14.77
CA GLU A 31 -12.67 -12.99 -15.48
C GLU A 31 -11.85 -12.00 -14.66
N ILE A 32 -10.88 -11.36 -15.31
CA ILE A 32 -10.20 -10.17 -14.81
C ILE A 32 -10.62 -8.98 -15.68
N ALA A 33 -11.23 -7.98 -15.07
CA ALA A 33 -11.51 -6.70 -15.69
C ALA A 33 -10.45 -5.66 -15.27
N LEU A 34 -9.60 -5.23 -16.21
CA LEU A 34 -8.64 -4.18 -16.03
C LEU A 34 -9.27 -2.83 -16.37
N HIS A 35 -9.19 -1.89 -15.43
CA HIS A 35 -9.60 -0.50 -15.64
C HIS A 35 -8.46 0.47 -15.42
N ASP A 36 -8.21 1.34 -16.39
CA ASP A 36 -7.31 2.47 -16.24
C ASP A 36 -7.82 3.69 -17.01
N VAL A 37 -7.41 4.88 -16.58
CA VAL A 37 -7.72 6.13 -17.31
C VAL A 37 -6.75 6.36 -18.47
N ASP A 38 -5.59 5.70 -18.45
CA ASP A 38 -4.59 5.74 -19.51
C ASP A 38 -4.73 4.53 -20.44
N PRO A 39 -5.31 4.70 -21.64
CA PRO A 39 -5.51 3.60 -22.58
C PRO A 39 -4.20 3.02 -23.12
N GLU A 40 -3.13 3.80 -23.21
CA GLU A 40 -1.83 3.35 -23.74
C GLU A 40 -1.16 2.42 -22.73
N ARG A 41 -1.12 2.84 -21.45
CA ARG A 41 -0.60 2.00 -20.37
C ARG A 41 -1.44 0.74 -20.19
N LEU A 42 -2.76 0.86 -20.26
CA LEU A 42 -3.67 -0.28 -20.17
C LEU A 42 -3.40 -1.30 -21.28
N ALA A 43 -3.22 -0.84 -22.52
CA ALA A 43 -2.91 -1.71 -23.65
C ALA A 43 -1.54 -2.39 -23.47
N THR A 44 -0.51 -1.66 -23.03
CA THR A 44 0.82 -2.21 -22.77
C THR A 44 0.81 -3.28 -21.69
N ILE A 45 0.16 -3.04 -20.55
CA ILE A 45 0.06 -4.05 -19.49
C ILE A 45 -0.79 -5.25 -19.92
N SER A 46 -1.84 -5.03 -20.72
CA SER A 46 -2.63 -6.14 -21.28
C SER A 46 -1.77 -7.06 -22.15
N ALA A 47 -0.91 -6.49 -23.00
CA ALA A 47 0.01 -7.27 -23.84
C ALA A 47 1.01 -8.09 -23.00
N VAL A 48 1.58 -7.48 -21.94
CA VAL A 48 2.46 -8.19 -21.00
C VAL A 48 1.73 -9.36 -20.34
N ILE A 49 0.49 -9.16 -19.90
CA ILE A 49 -0.34 -10.17 -19.24
C ILE A 49 -0.69 -11.33 -20.18
N GLU A 50 -1.08 -11.03 -21.42
CA GLU A 50 -1.41 -12.04 -22.43
C GLU A 50 -0.19 -12.92 -22.76
N GLU A 51 0.98 -12.31 -22.96
CA GLU A 51 2.23 -13.03 -23.21
C GLU A 51 2.65 -13.87 -21.99
N GLN A 52 2.55 -13.30 -20.77
CA GLN A 52 2.85 -14.01 -19.52
C GLN A 52 1.94 -15.23 -19.35
N GLY A 53 0.63 -15.07 -19.61
CA GLY A 53 -0.35 -16.15 -19.54
C GLY A 53 -0.04 -17.28 -20.53
N ALA A 54 0.28 -16.94 -21.78
CA ALA A 54 0.69 -17.91 -22.79
C ALA A 54 1.93 -18.70 -22.37
N ARG A 55 2.93 -18.02 -21.79
CA ARG A 55 4.16 -18.65 -21.29
C ARG A 55 3.91 -19.57 -20.09
N LEU A 56 3.12 -19.13 -19.11
CA LEU A 56 2.73 -19.97 -17.96
C LEU A 56 1.97 -21.22 -18.41
N ALA A 57 1.10 -21.11 -19.42
CA ALA A 57 0.39 -22.26 -20.00
C ALA A 57 1.33 -23.22 -20.73
N ALA A 58 2.27 -22.71 -21.53
CA ALA A 58 3.27 -23.53 -22.22
C ALA A 58 4.21 -24.27 -21.25
N GLU A 59 4.52 -23.64 -20.10
CA GLU A 59 5.33 -24.21 -19.03
C GLU A 59 4.55 -25.18 -18.13
N GLY A 60 3.23 -25.34 -18.33
CA GLY A 60 2.37 -26.17 -17.48
C GLY A 60 2.18 -25.62 -16.05
N ARG A 61 2.45 -24.33 -15.85
CA ARG A 61 2.32 -23.62 -14.56
C ARG A 61 0.96 -22.94 -14.40
N ALA A 62 0.28 -22.63 -15.50
CA ALA A 62 -1.08 -22.07 -15.44
C ALA A 62 -2.09 -23.16 -15.08
N VAL A 63 -2.88 -22.92 -14.04
CA VAL A 63 -4.01 -23.79 -13.64
C VAL A 63 -5.26 -23.40 -14.42
N ALA A 64 -5.57 -22.10 -14.50
CA ALA A 64 -6.65 -21.56 -15.30
C ALA A 64 -6.31 -20.12 -15.73
N LEU A 65 -6.46 -19.81 -17.01
CA LEU A 65 -6.29 -18.44 -17.50
C LEU A 65 -7.65 -17.71 -17.46
N PRO A 66 -7.78 -16.62 -16.70
CA PRO A 66 -9.01 -15.84 -16.66
C PRO A 66 -9.24 -15.15 -18.01
N ARG A 67 -10.52 -14.92 -18.36
CA ARG A 67 -10.85 -14.02 -19.47
C ARG A 67 -10.40 -12.60 -19.10
N LEU A 68 -9.55 -12.00 -19.92
CA LEU A 68 -9.14 -10.62 -19.75
C LEU A 68 -10.13 -9.68 -20.45
N VAL A 69 -10.57 -8.64 -19.74
CA VAL A 69 -11.35 -7.52 -20.29
C VAL A 69 -10.65 -6.23 -19.90
N ALA A 70 -10.31 -5.38 -20.86
CA ALA A 70 -9.70 -4.07 -20.60
C ALA A 70 -10.67 -2.97 -21.02
N THR A 71 -10.90 -1.99 -20.14
CA THR A 71 -11.78 -0.84 -20.42
C THR A 71 -11.27 0.42 -19.72
N THR A 72 -11.59 1.59 -20.27
CA THR A 72 -11.37 2.88 -19.61
C THR A 72 -12.63 3.41 -18.93
N ASP A 73 -13.73 2.65 -18.96
CA ASP A 73 -14.99 2.97 -18.27
C ASP A 73 -15.05 2.28 -16.91
N LEU A 74 -14.99 3.06 -15.84
CA LEU A 74 -15.05 2.58 -14.45
C LEU A 74 -16.33 1.77 -14.17
N ARG A 75 -17.47 2.19 -14.73
CA ARG A 75 -18.77 1.55 -14.48
C ARG A 75 -18.82 0.19 -15.17
N GLU A 76 -18.33 0.10 -16.41
CA GLU A 76 -18.20 -1.18 -17.12
C GLU A 76 -17.32 -2.16 -16.34
N ALA A 77 -16.16 -1.68 -15.87
CA ALA A 77 -15.20 -2.51 -15.14
C ALA A 77 -15.79 -3.08 -13.84
N VAL A 78 -16.49 -2.25 -13.06
CA VAL A 78 -17.02 -2.59 -11.74
C VAL A 78 -18.30 -3.43 -11.81
N THR A 79 -19.10 -3.31 -12.88
CA THR A 79 -20.40 -4.00 -13.00
C THR A 79 -20.25 -5.51 -12.81
N GLY A 80 -20.93 -6.06 -11.80
CA GLY A 80 -20.94 -7.50 -11.49
C GLY A 80 -19.64 -8.05 -10.93
N ALA A 81 -18.75 -7.20 -10.40
CA ALA A 81 -17.54 -7.66 -9.71
C ALA A 81 -17.87 -8.42 -8.41
N ASP A 82 -17.14 -9.49 -8.12
CA ASP A 82 -17.15 -10.17 -6.81
C ASP A 82 -16.07 -9.58 -5.89
N PHE A 83 -14.92 -9.23 -6.49
CA PHE A 83 -13.82 -8.56 -5.82
C PHE A 83 -13.34 -7.37 -6.65
N VAL A 84 -12.95 -6.30 -5.96
CA VAL A 84 -12.32 -5.13 -6.56
C VAL A 84 -10.95 -4.91 -5.90
N PHE A 85 -9.88 -4.95 -6.69
CA PHE A 85 -8.54 -4.61 -6.26
C PHE A 85 -8.20 -3.20 -6.73
N SER A 86 -8.07 -2.24 -5.81
CA SER A 86 -7.74 -0.85 -6.13
C SER A 86 -6.25 -0.59 -5.98
N ALA A 87 -5.57 -0.26 -7.08
CA ALA A 87 -4.15 0.10 -7.11
C ALA A 87 -3.90 1.36 -7.97
N VAL A 88 -4.86 2.28 -7.98
CA VAL A 88 -4.73 3.56 -8.69
C VAL A 88 -3.66 4.45 -8.06
N ARG A 89 -3.00 5.25 -8.90
CA ARG A 89 -2.10 6.34 -8.49
C ARG A 89 -2.51 7.63 -9.19
N VAL A 90 -3.25 8.49 -8.48
CA VAL A 90 -3.75 9.74 -9.05
C VAL A 90 -2.60 10.70 -9.36
N GLY A 91 -2.39 10.97 -10.64
CA GLY A 91 -1.33 11.83 -11.16
C GLY A 91 -0.03 11.12 -11.54
N GLY A 92 0.02 9.78 -11.47
CA GLY A 92 1.17 9.01 -11.95
C GLY A 92 2.46 9.22 -11.13
N ALA A 93 3.59 8.83 -11.70
CA ALA A 93 4.91 8.99 -11.07
C ALA A 93 5.39 10.45 -11.14
N GLU A 94 4.87 11.21 -12.09
CA GLU A 94 5.12 12.63 -12.31
C GLU A 94 4.58 13.46 -11.14
N ALA A 95 3.37 13.16 -10.66
CA ALA A 95 2.85 13.81 -9.46
C ALA A 95 3.68 13.45 -8.22
N ARG A 96 4.18 12.22 -8.11
CA ARG A 96 5.07 11.83 -7.02
C ARG A 96 6.36 12.66 -6.99
N THR A 97 6.93 12.98 -8.15
CA THR A 97 8.09 13.89 -8.23
C THR A 97 7.79 15.24 -7.60
N VAL A 98 6.60 15.80 -7.85
CA VAL A 98 6.16 17.06 -7.24
C VAL A 98 5.94 16.90 -5.73
N ASP A 99 5.32 15.79 -5.30
CA ASP A 99 5.12 15.46 -3.88
C ASP A 99 6.42 15.55 -3.08
N GLU A 100 7.47 14.94 -3.63
CA GLU A 100 8.80 14.88 -3.04
C GLU A 100 9.52 16.23 -3.13
N ARG A 101 9.56 16.87 -4.31
CA ARG A 101 10.33 18.11 -4.55
C ARG A 101 9.80 19.31 -3.78
N VAL A 102 8.48 19.47 -3.62
CA VAL A 102 7.91 20.58 -2.85
C VAL A 102 8.34 20.52 -1.38
N ALA A 103 8.28 19.34 -0.76
CA ALA A 103 8.73 19.17 0.63
C ALA A 103 10.25 19.38 0.78
N LEU A 104 11.05 18.77 -0.09
CA LEU A 104 12.52 18.92 -0.07
C LEU A 104 12.95 20.37 -0.27
N GLY A 105 12.27 21.13 -1.13
CA GLY A 105 12.52 22.56 -1.34
C GLY A 105 12.30 23.43 -0.09
N LEU A 106 11.61 22.90 0.92
CA LEU A 106 11.38 23.52 2.22
C LEU A 106 12.25 22.91 3.34
N GLY A 107 13.17 22.01 3.01
CA GLY A 107 14.02 21.30 3.98
C GLY A 107 13.26 20.21 4.77
N LEU A 108 12.14 19.72 4.23
CA LEU A 108 11.33 18.67 4.84
C LEU A 108 11.47 17.37 4.06
N LEU A 109 11.02 16.26 4.67
CA LEU A 109 11.04 14.94 4.05
C LEU A 109 10.16 14.91 2.79
N GLY A 110 10.78 14.61 1.64
CA GLY A 110 10.07 14.28 0.40
C GLY A 110 9.93 12.78 0.24
N GLN A 111 8.75 12.24 0.52
CA GLN A 111 8.45 10.81 0.44
C GLN A 111 6.99 10.62 -0.04
N GLU A 112 6.71 9.50 -0.68
CA GLU A 112 5.43 9.19 -1.35
C GLU A 112 4.20 9.13 -0.42
N THR A 113 4.34 8.51 0.74
CA THR A 113 3.24 8.16 1.67
C THR A 113 3.42 8.74 3.06
N ILE A 114 4.62 9.16 3.41
CA ILE A 114 5.00 9.75 4.69
C ILE A 114 5.27 11.24 4.53
N GLY A 115 4.90 12.03 5.53
CA GLY A 115 5.21 13.46 5.51
C GLY A 115 4.27 14.26 4.62
N PRO A 116 4.67 15.49 4.26
CA PRO A 116 3.86 16.36 3.43
C PRO A 116 3.52 15.77 2.05
N GLY A 117 4.44 15.01 1.45
CA GLY A 117 4.20 14.35 0.16
C GLY A 117 3.04 13.35 0.24
N GLY A 118 3.00 12.53 1.28
CA GLY A 118 1.88 11.62 1.55
C GLY A 118 0.53 12.34 1.71
N LEU A 119 0.51 13.46 2.43
CA LEU A 119 -0.71 14.27 2.59
C LEU A 119 -1.18 14.91 1.28
N ALA A 120 -0.26 15.41 0.45
CA ALA A 120 -0.58 15.93 -0.87
C ALA A 120 -1.12 14.83 -1.80
N TYR A 121 -0.52 13.64 -1.74
CA TYR A 121 -1.00 12.48 -2.48
C TYR A 121 -2.41 12.06 -2.03
N ALA A 122 -2.69 12.06 -0.72
CA ALA A 122 -4.03 11.82 -0.19
C ALA A 122 -5.06 12.86 -0.67
N LEU A 123 -4.72 14.16 -0.66
CA LEU A 123 -5.61 15.23 -1.17
C LEU A 123 -6.08 14.97 -2.60
N ARG A 124 -5.18 14.50 -3.48
CA ARG A 124 -5.53 14.16 -4.87
C ARG A 124 -6.37 12.88 -4.97
N THR A 125 -6.10 11.93 -4.09
CA THR A 125 -6.60 10.55 -4.24
C THR A 125 -7.97 10.35 -3.61
N ILE A 126 -8.25 10.97 -2.46
CA ILE A 126 -9.51 10.79 -1.73
C ILE A 126 -10.76 11.08 -2.59
N PRO A 127 -10.83 12.16 -3.39
CA PRO A 127 -12.00 12.43 -4.23
C PRO A 127 -12.26 11.28 -5.23
N VAL A 128 -11.20 10.76 -5.85
CA VAL A 128 -11.27 9.64 -6.80
C VAL A 128 -11.65 8.34 -6.09
N ALA A 129 -11.08 8.08 -4.91
CA ALA A 129 -11.40 6.90 -4.11
C ALA A 129 -12.88 6.89 -3.67
N LEU A 130 -13.45 8.05 -3.35
CA LEU A 130 -14.88 8.19 -3.03
C LEU A 130 -15.78 7.97 -4.25
N GLU A 131 -15.37 8.41 -5.44
CA GLU A 131 -16.08 8.12 -6.70
C GLU A 131 -16.09 6.62 -7.00
N ILE A 132 -14.93 5.98 -6.87
CA ILE A 132 -14.76 4.53 -6.98
C ILE A 132 -15.68 3.82 -5.99
N ALA A 133 -15.63 4.18 -4.70
CA ALA A 133 -16.42 3.55 -3.66
C ALA A 133 -17.93 3.68 -3.90
N ARG A 134 -18.41 4.84 -4.37
CA ARG A 134 -19.83 5.04 -4.74
C ARG A 134 -20.23 4.20 -5.93
N THR A 135 -19.36 4.10 -6.94
CA THR A 135 -19.61 3.29 -8.14
C THR A 135 -19.69 1.79 -7.79
N ILE A 136 -18.80 1.32 -6.91
CA ILE A 136 -18.85 -0.05 -6.37
C ILE A 136 -20.14 -0.28 -5.58
N ALA A 137 -20.51 0.65 -4.68
CA ALA A 137 -21.75 0.53 -3.91
C ALA A 137 -23.00 0.46 -4.79
N GLU A 138 -22.99 1.13 -5.95
CA GLU A 138 -24.10 1.12 -6.91
C GLU A 138 -24.13 -0.16 -7.77
N LEU A 139 -22.99 -0.55 -8.35
CA LEU A 139 -22.93 -1.54 -9.44
C LEU A 139 -22.44 -2.93 -9.00
N ALA A 140 -21.85 -3.03 -7.81
CA ALA A 140 -21.35 -4.26 -7.20
C ALA A 140 -21.53 -4.23 -5.67
N PRO A 141 -22.78 -4.13 -5.17
CA PRO A 141 -23.07 -3.87 -3.76
C PRO A 141 -22.68 -5.01 -2.81
N THR A 142 -22.31 -6.18 -3.33
CA THR A 142 -21.81 -7.32 -2.55
C THR A 142 -20.30 -7.51 -2.67
N ALA A 143 -19.62 -6.76 -3.54
CA ALA A 143 -18.19 -6.94 -3.77
C ALA A 143 -17.39 -6.58 -2.52
N TRP A 144 -16.30 -7.33 -2.32
CA TRP A 144 -15.24 -6.96 -1.41
C TRP A 144 -14.21 -6.11 -2.14
N THR A 145 -13.81 -5.01 -1.51
CA THR A 145 -12.80 -4.09 -2.05
C THR A 145 -11.50 -4.21 -1.26
N ILE A 146 -10.43 -4.52 -1.97
CA ILE A 146 -9.07 -4.63 -1.46
C ILE A 146 -8.35 -3.36 -1.91
N ASN A 147 -8.16 -2.43 -0.98
CA ASN A 147 -7.48 -1.17 -1.24
C ASN A 147 -5.97 -1.34 -1.08
N PHE A 148 -5.24 -1.23 -2.18
CA PHE A 148 -3.79 -1.10 -2.21
C PHE A 148 -3.34 0.30 -2.66
N THR A 149 -4.30 1.20 -2.89
CA THR A 149 -4.01 2.59 -3.21
C THR A 149 -3.52 3.32 -1.97
N ASN A 150 -2.28 3.76 -2.04
CA ASN A 150 -1.67 4.60 -1.02
C ASN A 150 -2.21 6.05 -1.03
N PRO A 151 -2.05 6.80 0.08
CA PRO A 151 -1.68 6.30 1.41
C PRO A 151 -2.81 5.45 2.01
N ALA A 152 -2.54 4.16 2.27
CA ALA A 152 -3.60 3.16 2.32
C ALA A 152 -4.57 3.38 3.49
N GLY A 153 -4.07 3.79 4.66
CA GLY A 153 -4.89 4.04 5.83
C GLY A 153 -5.99 5.09 5.60
N ILE A 154 -5.61 6.32 5.22
CA ILE A 154 -6.57 7.42 4.99
C ILE A 154 -7.48 7.19 3.76
N VAL A 155 -6.97 6.54 2.71
CA VAL A 155 -7.78 6.20 1.53
C VAL A 155 -8.82 5.14 1.88
N THR A 156 -8.43 4.10 2.62
CA THR A 156 -9.36 3.09 3.15
C THR A 156 -10.40 3.73 4.07
N GLU A 157 -10.00 4.66 4.96
CA GLU A 157 -10.93 5.42 5.81
C GLU A 157 -11.98 6.17 4.98
N ALA A 158 -11.56 6.85 3.91
CA ALA A 158 -12.47 7.52 2.99
C ALA A 158 -13.44 6.54 2.31
N MET A 159 -12.93 5.45 1.73
CA MET A 159 -13.77 4.45 1.03
C MET A 159 -14.75 3.76 1.97
N ARG A 160 -14.34 3.53 3.22
CA ARG A 160 -15.14 2.86 4.26
C ARG A 160 -16.38 3.65 4.64
N SER A 161 -16.34 4.99 4.54
CA SER A 161 -17.54 5.84 4.71
C SER A 161 -18.69 5.53 3.73
N VAL A 162 -18.39 4.83 2.63
CA VAL A 162 -19.36 4.42 1.61
C VAL A 162 -19.58 2.91 1.59
N LEU A 163 -18.52 2.12 1.68
CA LEU A 163 -18.58 0.66 1.53
C LEU A 163 -18.77 -0.10 2.85
N GLY A 164 -18.62 0.56 4.00
CA GLY A 164 -18.59 -0.08 5.31
C GLY A 164 -17.42 -1.06 5.41
N ASP A 165 -17.61 -2.15 6.16
CA ASP A 165 -16.53 -3.12 6.41
C ASP A 165 -16.15 -3.98 5.18
N ARG A 166 -16.82 -3.79 4.03
CA ARG A 166 -16.47 -4.46 2.75
C ARG A 166 -15.25 -3.86 2.05
N VAL A 167 -14.59 -2.87 2.63
CA VAL A 167 -13.30 -2.37 2.16
C VAL A 167 -12.25 -2.52 3.25
N VAL A 168 -11.12 -3.11 2.88
CA VAL A 168 -9.94 -3.22 3.73
C VAL A 168 -8.72 -2.73 2.96
N GLY A 169 -7.81 -2.06 3.66
CA GLY A 169 -6.50 -1.75 3.09
C GLY A 169 -5.53 -2.89 3.35
N ILE A 170 -4.56 -3.06 2.45
CA ILE A 170 -3.49 -4.03 2.60
C ILE A 170 -2.12 -3.38 2.46
N CYS A 171 -1.15 -3.91 3.20
CA CYS A 171 0.27 -3.61 3.06
C CYS A 171 1.06 -4.92 3.20
N ASP A 172 2.16 -5.05 2.44
CA ASP A 172 3.04 -6.22 2.48
C ASP A 172 4.14 -6.11 3.57
N THR A 173 4.45 -4.90 4.03
CA THR A 173 5.55 -4.67 4.98
C THR A 173 5.32 -5.29 6.37
N PRO A 174 4.13 -5.18 7.01
CA PRO A 174 3.92 -5.76 8.34
C PRO A 174 3.97 -7.29 8.34
N ILE A 175 3.44 -7.91 7.28
CA ILE A 175 3.43 -9.36 7.17
C ILE A 175 4.85 -9.91 6.93
N GLY A 176 5.68 -9.16 6.20
CA GLY A 176 7.11 -9.43 6.04
C GLY A 176 7.85 -9.46 7.38
N LEU A 177 7.61 -8.46 8.24
CA LEU A 177 8.16 -8.40 9.61
C LEU A 177 7.78 -9.65 10.42
N VAL A 178 6.49 -9.98 10.47
CA VAL A 178 6.00 -11.13 11.26
C VAL A 178 6.55 -12.45 10.72
N ARG A 179 6.68 -12.59 9.39
CA ARG A 179 7.30 -13.77 8.75
C ARG A 179 8.77 -13.91 9.12
N ARG A 180 9.55 -12.83 9.09
CA ARG A 180 10.96 -12.82 9.53
C ARG A 180 11.09 -13.31 10.97
N VAL A 181 10.29 -12.76 11.87
CA VAL A 181 10.28 -13.14 13.29
C VAL A 181 9.86 -14.59 13.48
N GLY A 182 8.85 -15.07 12.74
CA GLY A 182 8.41 -16.46 12.75
C GLY A 182 9.52 -17.43 12.35
N ARG A 183 10.26 -17.13 11.26
CA ARG A 183 11.40 -17.96 10.82
C ARG A 183 12.46 -18.11 11.91
N LEU A 184 12.83 -17.01 12.59
CA LEU A 184 13.80 -17.04 13.68
C LEU A 184 13.33 -17.86 14.89
N LEU A 185 12.02 -17.88 15.14
CA LEU A 185 11.41 -18.69 16.19
C LEU A 185 11.10 -20.13 15.77
N GLY A 186 11.32 -20.47 14.49
CA GLY A 186 10.96 -21.78 13.93
C GLY A 186 9.45 -22.03 13.92
N ALA A 187 8.63 -20.97 13.80
CA ALA A 187 7.18 -21.02 13.90
C ALA A 187 6.50 -20.28 12.73
N ASP A 188 5.34 -20.77 12.29
CA ASP A 188 4.51 -20.05 11.30
C ASP A 188 3.48 -19.17 12.00
N LEU A 189 3.91 -17.94 12.30
CA LEU A 189 3.09 -16.93 12.97
C LEU A 189 1.92 -16.44 12.12
N VAL A 190 2.00 -16.60 10.79
CA VAL A 190 1.04 -16.05 9.83
C VAL A 190 0.01 -17.10 9.38
N ALA A 191 0.40 -18.37 9.25
CA ALA A 191 -0.56 -19.45 9.03
C ALA A 191 -1.32 -19.85 10.31
N GLY A 192 -1.02 -19.19 11.44
CA GLY A 192 -1.72 -19.40 12.70
C GLY A 192 -1.36 -20.71 13.36
N GLU A 193 -0.06 -20.99 13.51
CA GLU A 193 0.40 -22.14 14.30
C GLU A 193 -0.32 -22.18 15.66
N ARG A 194 -0.78 -23.38 16.05
CA ARG A 194 -1.59 -23.54 17.26
C ARG A 194 -0.83 -23.02 18.49
N GLY A 195 -1.43 -22.05 19.18
CA GLY A 195 -0.83 -21.42 20.35
C GLY A 195 0.14 -20.27 20.05
N ALA A 196 0.17 -19.78 18.80
CA ALA A 196 0.81 -18.53 18.42
C ALA A 196 -0.16 -17.35 18.58
N GLU A 197 0.25 -16.37 19.38
CA GLU A 197 -0.43 -15.09 19.59
C GLU A 197 0.53 -13.97 19.19
N VAL A 198 0.05 -13.04 18.36
CA VAL A 198 0.85 -11.95 17.81
C VAL A 198 0.11 -10.64 18.03
N ASP A 199 0.77 -9.67 18.63
CA ASP A 199 0.25 -8.32 18.82
C ASP A 199 0.99 -7.36 17.89
N TYR A 200 0.36 -7.04 16.76
CA TYR A 200 0.75 -5.95 15.87
C TYR A 200 -0.35 -4.88 15.91
N VAL A 201 0.04 -3.64 16.16
CA VAL A 201 -0.87 -2.49 16.13
C VAL A 201 -0.18 -1.29 15.49
N GLY A 202 -0.95 -0.52 14.75
CA GLY A 202 -0.51 0.74 14.21
C GLY A 202 -1.56 1.42 13.35
N LEU A 203 -1.08 2.36 12.57
CA LEU A 203 -1.70 2.83 11.33
C LEU A 203 -0.87 2.26 10.18
N ASN A 204 -1.40 2.26 8.96
CA ASN A 204 -0.59 1.94 7.78
C ASN A 204 0.73 2.75 7.77
N HIS A 205 1.85 2.05 7.61
CA HIS A 205 3.22 2.62 7.66
C HIS A 205 3.62 3.30 8.99
N LEU A 206 2.85 3.09 10.06
CA LEU A 206 3.15 3.53 11.41
C LEU A 206 2.67 2.49 12.44
N GLY A 207 3.36 1.35 12.50
CA GLY A 207 2.97 0.22 13.35
C GLY A 207 4.15 -0.50 14.01
N TRP A 208 3.81 -1.35 14.98
CA TRP A 208 4.76 -2.08 15.81
C TRP A 208 4.29 -3.51 16.07
N LEU A 209 5.21 -4.46 15.95
CA LEU A 209 5.10 -5.78 16.54
C LEU A 209 5.56 -5.71 18.01
N ARG A 210 4.63 -5.89 18.94
CA ARG A 210 4.83 -5.63 20.39
C ARG A 210 4.89 -6.88 21.25
N SER A 211 4.31 -7.99 20.78
CA SER A 211 4.33 -9.27 21.50
C SER A 211 4.23 -10.43 20.53
N VAL A 212 4.98 -11.49 20.83
CA VAL A 212 4.90 -12.78 20.14
C VAL A 212 4.93 -13.88 21.20
N ARG A 213 3.79 -14.54 21.42
CA ARG A 213 3.69 -15.63 22.40
C ARG A 213 3.55 -16.96 21.67
N LEU A 214 4.38 -17.93 22.06
CA LEU A 214 4.31 -19.31 21.57
C LEU A 214 4.08 -20.25 22.75
N GLY A 215 2.95 -20.97 22.73
CA GLY A 215 2.56 -21.83 23.85
C GLY A 215 2.41 -21.05 25.15
N GLY A 216 1.85 -19.83 25.07
CA GLY A 216 1.63 -18.93 26.20
C GLY A 216 2.89 -18.23 26.74
N THR A 217 4.07 -18.49 26.18
CA THR A 217 5.32 -17.83 26.63
C THR A 217 5.72 -16.71 25.68
N GLU A 218 5.99 -15.53 26.22
CA GLU A 218 6.49 -14.38 25.48
C GLU A 218 7.90 -14.64 24.91
N ARG A 219 8.11 -14.32 23.64
CA ARG A 219 9.34 -14.60 22.88
C ARG A 219 10.07 -13.35 22.45
N LEU A 220 9.36 -12.24 22.24
CA LEU A 220 9.95 -11.03 21.67
C LEU A 220 11.13 -10.47 22.48
N PRO A 221 11.10 -10.40 23.83
CA PRO A 221 12.24 -9.91 24.62
C PRO A 221 13.51 -10.74 24.44
N GLY A 222 13.38 -12.06 24.22
CA GLY A 222 14.51 -12.94 23.97
C GLY A 222 15.17 -12.64 22.62
N LEU A 223 14.37 -12.41 21.58
CA LEU A 223 14.87 -12.00 20.27
C LEU A 223 15.56 -10.63 20.31
N LEU A 224 14.94 -9.66 21.00
CA LEU A 224 15.50 -8.31 21.13
C LEU A 224 16.83 -8.29 21.92
N ALA A 225 17.07 -9.26 22.78
CA ALA A 225 18.32 -9.40 23.54
C ALA A 225 19.44 -10.07 22.73
N ASP A 226 19.16 -10.68 21.58
CA ASP A 226 20.11 -11.46 20.79
C ASP A 226 20.59 -10.65 19.56
N ASP A 227 21.86 -10.26 19.55
CA ASP A 227 22.46 -9.47 18.47
C ASP A 227 22.49 -10.20 17.12
N ALA A 228 22.58 -11.54 17.12
CA ALA A 228 22.55 -12.35 15.93
C ALA A 228 21.12 -12.41 15.37
N ALA A 229 20.12 -12.59 16.23
CA ALA A 229 18.72 -12.53 15.81
C ALA A 229 18.36 -11.16 15.22
N LEU A 230 18.79 -10.07 15.85
CA LEU A 230 18.55 -8.71 15.33
C LEU A 230 19.30 -8.41 14.02
N GLU A 231 20.39 -9.10 13.71
CA GLU A 231 21.07 -8.97 12.40
C GLU A 231 20.22 -9.53 11.24
N GLU A 232 19.40 -10.53 11.52
CA GLU A 232 18.51 -11.17 10.54
C GLU A 232 17.16 -10.44 10.40
N ILE A 233 16.89 -9.43 11.22
CA ILE A 233 15.67 -8.62 11.16
C ILE A 233 15.99 -7.30 10.48
N GLU A 234 15.49 -7.13 9.27
CA GLU A 234 15.67 -5.91 8.47
C GLU A 234 15.31 -4.63 9.22
N GLU A 235 14.16 -4.62 9.88
CA GLU A 235 13.66 -3.47 10.63
C GLU A 235 14.58 -3.10 11.80
N ALA A 236 15.20 -4.09 12.45
CA ALA A 236 16.14 -3.83 13.53
C ALA A 236 17.45 -3.21 13.00
N ARG A 237 17.94 -3.63 11.83
CA ARG A 237 19.11 -3.02 11.18
C ARG A 237 18.83 -1.59 10.75
N LEU A 238 17.66 -1.37 10.15
CA LEU A 238 17.20 -0.09 9.61
C LEU A 238 16.97 0.96 10.70
N ILE A 239 16.37 0.56 11.83
CA ILE A 239 16.00 1.46 12.92
C ILE A 239 17.10 1.62 13.96
N GLY A 240 17.94 0.60 14.14
CA GLY A 240 18.96 0.56 15.18
C GLY A 240 18.64 -0.50 16.23
N LYS A 241 19.55 -1.48 16.38
CA LYS A 241 19.41 -2.62 17.28
C LYS A 241 19.28 -2.21 18.76
N ASP A 242 20.01 -1.17 19.15
CA ASP A 242 19.96 -0.58 20.48
C ASP A 242 18.61 0.08 20.77
N TRP A 243 18.06 0.80 19.79
CA TRP A 243 16.75 1.43 19.90
C TRP A 243 15.62 0.40 19.99
N VAL A 244 15.55 -0.59 19.10
CA VAL A 244 14.48 -1.62 19.16
C VAL A 244 14.52 -2.42 20.46
N ARG A 245 15.72 -2.64 21.02
CA ARG A 245 15.89 -3.26 22.34
C ARG A 245 15.39 -2.36 23.47
N ALA A 246 15.66 -1.06 23.41
CA ALA A 246 15.19 -0.09 24.39
C ALA A 246 13.67 0.14 24.31
N ASP A 247 13.11 0.17 23.10
CA ASP A 247 11.68 0.35 22.83
C ASP A 247 10.86 -0.91 23.17
N GLY A 248 11.50 -2.08 23.17
CA GLY A 248 10.85 -3.36 23.51
C GLY A 248 9.89 -3.87 22.43
N ALA A 249 9.95 -3.32 21.23
CA ALA A 249 9.12 -3.72 20.09
C ALA A 249 9.92 -3.67 18.78
N LEU A 250 9.41 -4.34 17.75
CA LEU A 250 9.91 -4.23 16.39
C LEU A 250 8.99 -3.30 15.59
N PRO A 251 9.43 -2.09 15.24
CA PRO A 251 8.64 -1.18 14.42
C PRO A 251 8.60 -1.61 12.95
N ASN A 252 7.56 -1.21 12.23
CA ASN A 252 7.48 -1.28 10.78
C ASN A 252 8.64 -0.48 10.13
N GLU A 253 9.16 -0.93 8.98
CA GLU A 253 10.30 -0.27 8.30
C GLU A 253 10.05 1.23 8.00
N TYR A 254 8.81 1.64 7.74
CA TYR A 254 8.48 3.05 7.49
C TYR A 254 8.73 3.95 8.71
N LEU A 255 8.87 3.41 9.93
CA LEU A 255 9.26 4.22 11.09
C LEU A 255 10.65 4.83 10.96
N PHE A 256 11.49 4.34 10.04
CA PHE A 256 12.77 4.98 9.72
C PHE A 256 12.58 6.47 9.37
N TYR A 257 11.55 6.81 8.60
CA TYR A 257 11.30 8.19 8.21
C TYR A 257 10.87 9.09 9.38
N TYR A 258 10.36 8.51 10.46
CA TYR A 258 9.95 9.24 11.67
C TYR A 258 11.07 9.32 12.71
N LEU A 259 11.87 8.27 12.84
CA LEU A 259 12.94 8.16 13.85
C LEU A 259 14.28 8.72 13.34
N HIS A 260 14.54 8.61 12.04
CA HIS A 260 15.77 9.03 11.36
C HIS A 260 15.47 10.07 10.27
N THR A 261 14.53 10.99 10.53
CA THR A 261 14.07 11.96 9.53
C THR A 261 15.19 12.81 8.94
N ALA A 262 16.15 13.25 9.76
CA ALA A 262 17.27 14.06 9.30
C ALA A 262 18.15 13.29 8.31
N ASP A 263 18.52 12.06 8.66
CA ASP A 263 19.33 11.17 7.82
C ASP A 263 18.62 10.83 6.51
N ALA A 264 17.30 10.60 6.57
CA ALA A 264 16.49 10.37 5.36
C ALA A 264 16.52 11.59 4.43
N ILE A 265 16.35 12.81 4.96
CA ILE A 265 16.43 14.04 4.17
C ILE A 265 17.83 14.21 3.56
N GLU A 266 18.89 14.01 4.34
CA GLU A 266 20.27 14.12 3.87
C GLU A 266 20.55 13.14 2.72
N ARG A 267 20.19 11.86 2.89
CA ARG A 267 20.39 10.83 1.85
C ARG A 267 19.58 11.12 0.59
N ILE A 268 18.32 11.53 0.72
CA ILE A 268 17.46 11.87 -0.45
C ILE A 268 18.00 13.11 -1.17
N THR A 269 18.43 14.14 -0.45
CA THR A 269 18.97 15.37 -1.05
C THR A 269 20.37 15.21 -1.62
N GLY A 270 21.16 14.27 -1.09
CA GLY A 270 22.47 13.88 -1.61
C GLY A 270 22.41 13.02 -2.87
N ALA A 271 21.28 12.38 -3.17
CA ALA A 271 21.09 11.57 -4.36
C ALA A 271 20.88 12.44 -5.63
N ALA A 272 21.26 11.91 -6.79
CA ALA A 272 21.13 12.62 -8.07
C ALA A 272 19.67 12.92 -8.44
N THR A 273 18.77 11.99 -8.12
CA THR A 273 17.34 12.10 -8.36
C THR A 273 16.58 11.56 -7.16
N THR A 274 15.40 12.12 -6.92
CA THR A 274 14.42 11.55 -5.99
C THR A 274 13.87 10.20 -6.48
N ARG A 275 13.21 9.45 -5.60
CA ARG A 275 12.63 8.15 -5.98
C ARG A 275 11.50 8.31 -7.01
N GLY A 276 10.70 9.37 -6.89
CA GLY A 276 9.67 9.73 -7.86
C GLY A 276 10.24 9.97 -9.25
N GLU A 277 11.32 10.75 -9.35
CA GLU A 277 12.00 11.02 -10.64
C GLU A 277 12.61 9.77 -11.26
N PHE A 278 13.28 8.95 -10.45
CA PHE A 278 13.83 7.67 -10.90
C PHE A 278 12.74 6.78 -11.49
N LEU A 279 11.62 6.61 -10.76
CA LEU A 279 10.53 5.75 -11.21
C LEU A 279 9.75 6.32 -12.39
N ALA A 280 9.56 7.65 -12.45
CA ALA A 280 8.93 8.31 -13.59
C ALA A 280 9.73 8.07 -14.87
N LYS A 281 11.06 8.22 -14.80
CA LYS A 281 11.93 7.92 -15.93
C LYS A 281 11.93 6.43 -16.27
N GLN A 282 12.27 5.56 -15.31
CA GLN A 282 12.40 4.11 -15.53
C GLN A 282 11.12 3.51 -16.11
N GLN A 283 9.96 3.77 -15.49
CA GLN A 283 8.70 3.21 -15.97
C GLN A 283 8.24 3.88 -17.26
N GLY A 284 8.49 5.18 -17.44
CA GLY A 284 8.21 5.88 -18.70
C GLY A 284 8.96 5.25 -19.87
N ASP A 285 10.27 5.01 -19.71
CA ASP A 285 11.10 4.33 -20.70
C ASP A 285 10.57 2.93 -21.02
N PHE A 286 10.14 2.17 -20.00
CA PHE A 286 9.49 0.87 -20.19
C PHE A 286 8.21 0.96 -21.02
N TYR A 287 7.26 1.85 -20.67
CA TYR A 287 5.98 1.92 -21.38
C TYR A 287 6.17 2.30 -22.85
N LEU A 288 7.14 3.19 -23.15
CA LEU A 288 7.51 3.57 -24.51
C LEU A 288 8.10 2.38 -25.28
N ALA A 289 9.14 1.74 -24.73
CA ALA A 289 9.81 0.61 -25.37
C ALA A 289 8.88 -0.59 -25.57
N ALA A 290 8.03 -0.89 -24.59
CA ALA A 290 7.06 -1.99 -24.68
C ALA A 290 5.96 -1.69 -25.71
N ALA A 291 5.51 -0.43 -25.84
CA ALA A 291 4.57 -0.05 -26.89
C ALA A 291 5.19 -0.16 -28.29
N GLU A 292 6.48 0.18 -28.45
CA GLU A 292 7.22 -0.02 -29.69
C GLU A 292 7.36 -1.51 -30.05
N ALA A 293 7.75 -2.35 -29.07
CA ALA A 293 7.89 -3.79 -29.26
C ALA A 293 6.56 -4.48 -29.66
N ASP A 294 5.43 -3.96 -29.18
CA ASP A 294 4.08 -4.45 -29.52
C ASP A 294 3.47 -3.79 -30.78
N GLY A 295 4.27 -3.10 -31.59
CA GLY A 295 3.80 -2.54 -32.86
C GLY A 295 2.96 -1.26 -32.73
N ARG A 296 2.79 -0.72 -31.52
CA ARG A 296 1.95 0.46 -31.21
C ARG A 296 2.72 1.78 -31.08
N GLY A 297 4.05 1.74 -31.02
CA GLY A 297 4.89 2.92 -30.83
C GLY A 297 5.07 3.80 -32.09
N PRO A 298 5.60 5.03 -31.93
CA PRO A 298 5.78 5.99 -33.03
C PRO A 298 6.69 5.46 -34.16
N GLU A 299 7.70 4.67 -33.81
CA GLU A 299 8.69 4.09 -34.74
C GLU A 299 8.32 2.67 -35.22
N ALA A 300 7.21 2.11 -34.73
CA ALA A 300 6.82 0.71 -34.97
C ALA A 300 6.50 0.37 -36.44
N ARG A 301 6.32 1.38 -37.30
CA ARG A 301 6.13 1.19 -38.75
C ARG A 301 7.43 0.95 -39.53
N ALA A 302 8.60 1.02 -38.88
CA ALA A 302 9.90 0.97 -39.55
C ALA A 302 10.90 -0.06 -38.96
N ALA A 303 10.62 -0.68 -37.81
CA ALA A 303 11.56 -1.58 -37.15
C ALA A 303 11.31 -3.05 -37.51
N GLU A 304 12.27 -3.70 -38.17
CA GLU A 304 12.47 -5.15 -38.02
C GLU A 304 12.79 -5.39 -36.53
N SER A 305 11.78 -5.85 -35.78
CA SER A 305 11.80 -5.99 -34.32
C SER A 305 13.09 -6.63 -33.81
N CYS A 306 13.84 -5.87 -33.03
CA CYS A 306 14.97 -6.38 -32.26
C CYS A 306 14.42 -7.19 -31.07
N CYS A 307 14.49 -8.51 -31.16
CA CYS A 307 14.60 -9.59 -30.15
C CYS A 307 13.97 -9.52 -28.73
N THR A 308 13.36 -8.44 -28.24
CA THR A 308 12.87 -8.33 -26.85
C THR A 308 11.37 -8.06 -26.83
N SER A 309 10.60 -8.92 -26.16
CA SER A 309 9.16 -8.78 -26.03
C SER A 309 8.76 -7.81 -24.90
N PRO A 310 7.52 -7.29 -24.88
CA PRO A 310 7.00 -6.49 -23.76
C PRO A 310 7.16 -7.18 -22.41
N LEU A 311 6.95 -8.50 -22.33
CA LEU A 311 7.12 -9.26 -21.10
C LEU A 311 8.58 -9.28 -20.60
N ASP A 312 9.55 -9.46 -21.50
CA ASP A 312 10.95 -9.52 -21.12
C ASP A 312 11.46 -8.14 -20.66
N LEU A 313 11.06 -7.06 -21.35
CA LEU A 313 11.31 -5.68 -20.92
C LEU A 313 10.71 -5.41 -19.53
N TRP A 314 9.48 -5.87 -19.29
CA TRP A 314 8.81 -5.70 -18.01
C TRP A 314 9.56 -6.40 -16.87
N ARG A 315 10.02 -7.64 -17.09
CA ARG A 315 10.76 -8.42 -16.08
C ARG A 315 12.09 -7.77 -15.71
N GLU A 316 12.85 -7.32 -16.70
CA GLU A 316 14.10 -6.59 -16.47
C GLU A 316 13.85 -5.33 -15.64
N THR A 317 12.88 -4.52 -16.07
CA THR A 317 12.50 -3.28 -15.38
C THR A 317 12.01 -3.54 -13.95
N LEU A 318 11.23 -4.61 -13.74
CA LEU A 318 10.74 -4.99 -12.41
C LEU A 318 11.88 -5.39 -11.47
N HIS A 319 12.85 -6.15 -11.97
CA HIS A 319 14.00 -6.57 -11.18
C HIS A 319 14.80 -5.36 -10.68
N GLU A 320 15.12 -4.40 -11.57
CA GLU A 320 15.80 -3.15 -11.20
C GLU A 320 14.97 -2.33 -10.19
N ARG A 321 13.66 -2.26 -10.38
CA ARG A 321 12.76 -1.54 -9.48
C ARG A 321 12.78 -2.10 -8.05
N GLU A 322 12.65 -3.41 -7.90
CA GLU A 322 12.57 -4.07 -6.59
C GLU A 322 13.92 -4.03 -5.85
N ALA A 323 15.05 -4.13 -6.58
CA ALA A 323 16.40 -3.99 -6.02
C ALA A 323 16.66 -2.60 -5.40
N THR A 324 15.99 -1.56 -5.89
CA THR A 324 16.19 -0.16 -5.50
C THR A 324 15.12 0.39 -4.54
N TYR A 325 14.23 -0.46 -4.01
CA TYR A 325 13.17 -0.03 -3.09
C TYR A 325 13.73 0.38 -1.71
N MET A 326 13.32 1.55 -1.21
CA MET A 326 13.77 2.13 0.08
C MET A 326 15.30 2.22 0.19
N ALA A 327 16.03 2.40 -0.91
CA ALA A 327 17.49 2.42 -0.93
C ALA A 327 18.08 3.52 -0.03
N GLU A 328 17.39 4.64 0.14
CA GLU A 328 17.78 5.76 1.01
C GLU A 328 17.73 5.43 2.51
N SER A 329 17.16 4.29 2.89
CA SER A 329 17.08 3.86 4.30
C SER A 329 18.19 2.89 4.71
N ARG A 330 19.10 2.57 3.78
CA ARG A 330 20.11 1.51 3.91
C ARG A 330 21.47 2.01 3.48
N ASP A 331 22.51 1.37 4.03
CA ASP A 331 23.89 1.58 3.59
C ASP A 331 24.33 0.56 2.51
N GLU A 332 23.63 -0.57 2.39
CA GLU A 332 23.90 -1.66 1.45
C GLU A 332 22.63 -2.08 0.68
N GLU A 333 22.80 -2.81 -0.43
CA GLU A 333 21.69 -3.37 -1.21
C GLU A 333 20.81 -4.32 -0.38
N ARG A 334 19.52 -4.39 -0.73
CA ARG A 334 18.55 -5.24 -0.02
C ARG A 334 18.89 -6.72 -0.25
N ARG A 335 18.92 -7.51 0.83
CA ARG A 335 19.17 -8.96 0.75
C ARG A 335 18.01 -9.65 0.01
N GLU A 336 18.29 -10.65 -0.82
CA GLU A 336 17.25 -11.37 -1.59
C GLU A 336 16.16 -11.98 -0.69
N GLU A 337 16.55 -12.48 0.48
CA GLU A 337 15.64 -13.05 1.48
C GLU A 337 14.63 -12.03 2.03
N ASP A 338 14.99 -10.75 2.04
CA ASP A 338 14.12 -9.66 2.46
C ASP A 338 13.11 -9.27 1.37
N VAL A 339 13.47 -9.46 0.09
CA VAL A 339 12.59 -9.29 -1.07
C VAL A 339 11.58 -10.44 -1.16
N ALA A 340 12.00 -11.66 -0.77
CA ALA A 340 11.19 -12.87 -0.84
C ALA A 340 10.06 -12.96 0.22
N GLY A 341 9.89 -11.95 1.09
CA GLY A 341 8.92 -11.93 2.21
C GLY A 341 7.43 -12.02 1.84
N GLY A 342 7.12 -12.12 0.55
CA GLY A 342 5.79 -12.26 -0.04
C GLY A 342 5.13 -10.91 -0.32
N GLY A 343 4.82 -10.68 -1.59
CA GLY A 343 4.31 -9.40 -2.07
C GLY A 343 2.81 -9.22 -1.82
N TYR A 344 2.34 -7.98 -1.99
CA TYR A 344 0.94 -7.60 -1.83
C TYR A 344 -0.05 -8.48 -2.62
N GLN A 345 0.36 -9.03 -3.78
CA GLN A 345 -0.48 -9.94 -4.56
C GLN A 345 -0.80 -11.23 -3.80
N GLU A 346 0.12 -11.72 -2.97
CA GLU A 346 -0.11 -12.90 -2.13
C GLU A 346 -1.13 -12.58 -1.02
N VAL A 347 -0.98 -11.41 -0.38
CA VAL A 347 -1.92 -10.93 0.65
C VAL A 347 -3.33 -10.78 0.05
N ALA A 348 -3.44 -10.14 -1.10
CA ALA A 348 -4.71 -9.96 -1.82
C ALA A 348 -5.35 -11.31 -2.17
N MET A 349 -4.59 -12.25 -2.74
CA MET A 349 -5.12 -13.57 -3.12
C MET A 349 -5.54 -14.39 -1.90
N ARG A 350 -4.78 -14.36 -0.79
CA ARG A 350 -5.16 -15.06 0.45
C ARG A 350 -6.44 -14.47 1.04
N LEU A 351 -6.57 -13.15 1.09
CA LEU A 351 -7.77 -12.44 1.51
C LEU A 351 -8.99 -12.86 0.67
N MET A 352 -8.88 -12.78 -0.66
CA MET A 352 -9.96 -13.19 -1.57
C MET A 352 -10.34 -14.66 -1.36
N THR A 353 -9.35 -15.53 -1.16
CA THR A 353 -9.60 -16.95 -0.98
C THR A 353 -10.31 -17.24 0.33
N ALA A 354 -9.89 -16.59 1.43
CA ALA A 354 -10.53 -16.75 2.73
C ALA A 354 -12.00 -16.34 2.67
N LEU A 355 -12.27 -15.15 2.13
CA LEU A 355 -13.63 -14.61 1.95
C LEU A 355 -14.49 -15.49 1.04
N ALA A 356 -13.93 -15.99 -0.06
CA ALA A 356 -14.69 -16.77 -1.04
C ALA A 356 -14.93 -18.23 -0.63
N THR A 357 -14.03 -18.84 0.13
CA THR A 357 -14.05 -20.28 0.43
C THR A 357 -14.41 -20.61 1.88
N GLY A 358 -14.35 -19.62 2.78
CA GLY A 358 -14.49 -19.83 4.21
C GLY A 358 -13.26 -20.47 4.87
N ARG A 359 -12.18 -20.72 4.14
CA ARG A 359 -10.92 -21.20 4.73
C ARG A 359 -10.30 -20.06 5.55
N PRO A 360 -10.11 -20.22 6.87
CA PRO A 360 -9.60 -19.15 7.70
C PRO A 360 -8.14 -18.83 7.34
N GLU A 361 -7.82 -17.54 7.32
CA GLU A 361 -6.47 -17.02 7.10
C GLU A 361 -6.17 -15.93 8.15
N ARG A 362 -4.92 -15.82 8.59
CA ARG A 362 -4.47 -14.68 9.41
C ARG A 362 -3.60 -13.75 8.58
N MET A 363 -3.86 -12.45 8.71
CA MET A 363 -3.15 -11.40 7.98
C MET A 363 -3.30 -10.05 8.66
N ILE A 364 -2.35 -9.15 8.43
CA ILE A 364 -2.42 -7.78 8.93
C ILE A 364 -3.14 -6.93 7.90
N LEU A 365 -4.17 -6.20 8.32
CA LEU A 365 -5.05 -5.42 7.45
C LEU A 365 -5.32 -4.04 8.05
N ASP A 366 -5.58 -3.08 7.17
CA ASP A 366 -6.16 -1.79 7.54
C ASP A 366 -7.68 -1.92 7.64
N VAL A 367 -8.20 -1.85 8.88
CA VAL A 367 -9.61 -2.08 9.24
C VAL A 367 -10.12 -0.97 10.15
N GLY A 368 -11.44 -0.81 10.27
CA GLY A 368 -12.01 0.17 11.20
C GLY A 368 -11.68 -0.15 12.67
N ASN A 369 -11.46 0.88 13.49
CA ASN A 369 -11.27 0.75 14.93
C ASN A 369 -12.50 0.15 15.63
N ILE A 370 -13.67 0.26 15.00
CA ILE A 370 -14.88 -0.52 15.30
C ILE A 370 -15.61 -0.83 13.99
N ALA A 371 -16.47 -1.85 13.98
CA ALA A 371 -17.33 -2.21 12.85
C ALA A 371 -18.18 -1.03 12.35
N ALA A 372 -18.45 -0.98 11.05
CA ALA A 372 -19.14 0.15 10.42
C ALA A 372 -20.58 0.24 10.91
N GLY A 373 -21.06 1.46 11.21
CA GLY A 373 -22.39 1.68 11.79
C GLY A 373 -22.45 1.45 13.31
N ARG A 374 -21.31 1.24 13.97
CA ARG A 374 -21.19 1.10 15.43
C ARG A 374 -20.36 2.23 16.05
N GLU A 375 -20.24 3.37 15.38
CA GLU A 375 -19.42 4.50 15.82
C GLU A 375 -19.85 5.07 17.19
N ASP A 376 -21.14 4.96 17.52
CA ASP A 376 -21.74 5.37 18.80
C ASP A 376 -21.56 4.34 19.93
N ALA A 377 -20.99 3.17 19.64
CA ALA A 377 -20.78 2.15 20.66
C ALA A 377 -19.74 2.58 21.71
N PRO A 378 -19.79 1.99 22.93
CA PRO A 378 -18.82 2.29 23.98
C PRO A 378 -17.37 2.14 23.52
N ALA A 379 -16.49 3.02 23.96
CA ALA A 379 -15.08 2.99 23.60
C ALA A 379 -14.38 1.64 23.93
N SER A 380 -14.89 0.90 24.92
CA SER A 380 -14.41 -0.44 25.29
C SER A 380 -14.64 -1.53 24.22
N GLU A 381 -15.48 -1.27 23.23
CA GLU A 381 -15.70 -2.18 22.09
C GLU A 381 -14.80 -1.87 20.89
N ARG A 382 -14.01 -0.80 20.96
CA ARG A 382 -13.02 -0.45 19.94
C ARG A 382 -11.74 -1.26 20.13
N ILE A 383 -11.00 -1.45 19.05
CA ILE A 383 -9.68 -2.09 19.07
C ILE A 383 -8.70 -1.25 19.91
N VAL A 384 -8.65 0.06 19.65
CA VAL A 384 -7.93 1.07 20.45
C VAL A 384 -8.95 2.07 21.01
N PRO A 385 -9.37 1.91 22.28
CA PRO A 385 -10.39 2.75 22.92
C PRO A 385 -10.12 4.25 22.89
N GLU A 386 -8.84 4.64 22.96
CA GLU A 386 -8.39 6.03 23.01
C GLU A 386 -8.49 6.75 21.66
N LEU A 387 -8.59 6.00 20.56
CA LEU A 387 -8.73 6.56 19.22
C LEU A 387 -10.20 6.67 18.81
N PRO A 388 -10.53 7.57 17.86
CA PRO A 388 -11.89 7.70 17.33
C PRO A 388 -12.40 6.38 16.72
N ALA A 389 -13.71 6.18 16.75
CA ALA A 389 -14.36 4.94 16.30
C ALA A 389 -14.23 4.71 14.79
N ASP A 390 -14.31 5.79 14.01
CA ASP A 390 -14.22 5.83 12.56
C ASP A 390 -12.79 5.78 12.01
N CYS A 391 -11.78 5.76 12.89
CA CYS A 391 -10.38 5.66 12.50
C CYS A 391 -10.07 4.27 11.91
N VAL A 392 -9.27 4.23 10.85
CA VAL A 392 -8.70 2.96 10.35
C VAL A 392 -7.41 2.62 11.12
N LEU A 393 -7.20 1.35 11.47
CA LEU A 393 -6.02 0.84 12.15
C LEU A 393 -5.42 -0.32 11.35
N GLU A 394 -4.11 -0.50 11.44
CA GLU A 394 -3.41 -1.63 10.87
C GLU A 394 -3.15 -2.67 11.97
N VAL A 395 -3.87 -3.79 11.94
CA VAL A 395 -3.84 -4.82 12.99
C VAL A 395 -3.94 -6.23 12.42
N LEU A 396 -3.53 -7.22 13.21
CA LEU A 396 -3.70 -8.62 12.85
C LEU A 396 -5.19 -9.01 12.89
N CYS A 397 -5.65 -9.65 11.84
CA CYS A 397 -7.03 -10.10 11.67
C CYS A 397 -7.06 -11.60 11.36
N GLU A 398 -8.15 -12.26 11.78
CA GLU A 398 -8.60 -13.52 11.21
C GLU A 398 -9.63 -13.24 10.13
N VAL A 399 -9.52 -13.91 8.99
CA VAL A 399 -10.40 -13.72 7.82
C VAL A 399 -11.02 -15.05 7.45
N ASP A 400 -12.32 -15.08 7.24
CA ASP A 400 -13.07 -16.25 6.81
C ASP A 400 -14.25 -15.84 5.90
N GLY A 401 -15.21 -16.75 5.69
CA GLY A 401 -16.36 -16.51 4.81
C GLY A 401 -17.38 -15.51 5.38
N GLU A 402 -17.31 -15.20 6.68
CA GLU A 402 -18.17 -14.21 7.33
C GLU A 402 -17.55 -12.81 7.29
N GLY A 403 -16.25 -12.69 7.00
CA GLY A 403 -15.58 -11.42 6.78
C GLY A 403 -14.22 -11.34 7.45
N VAL A 404 -13.92 -10.14 7.95
CA VAL A 404 -12.64 -9.80 8.58
C VAL A 404 -12.88 -9.53 10.06
N HIS A 405 -12.15 -10.24 10.91
CA HIS A 405 -12.30 -10.24 12.37
C HIS A 405 -10.98 -9.77 13.01
N PRO A 406 -10.87 -8.49 13.42
CA PRO A 406 -9.68 -7.99 14.09
C PRO A 406 -9.42 -8.75 15.39
N LEU A 407 -8.17 -9.16 15.61
CA LEU A 407 -7.80 -9.87 16.83
C LEU A 407 -7.58 -8.89 18.00
N PRO A 408 -7.84 -9.31 19.25
CA PRO A 408 -7.57 -8.48 20.41
C PRO A 408 -6.09 -8.08 20.52
N ILE A 409 -5.85 -6.83 20.88
CA ILE A 409 -4.51 -6.28 21.14
C ILE A 409 -4.34 -5.88 22.60
N GLY A 410 -3.10 -5.78 23.08
CA GLY A 410 -2.79 -5.16 24.36
C GLY A 410 -2.98 -3.64 24.33
N PRO A 411 -3.09 -2.98 25.50
CA PRO A 411 -3.19 -1.52 25.59
C PRO A 411 -2.06 -0.81 24.83
N VAL A 412 -2.36 0.29 24.15
CA VAL A 412 -1.34 1.07 23.41
C VAL A 412 -0.64 2.03 24.37
N GLU A 413 0.69 1.94 24.42
CA GLU A 413 1.50 2.82 25.27
C GLU A 413 1.44 4.28 24.80
N MET A 414 1.56 5.21 25.75
CA MET A 414 1.36 6.65 25.52
C MET A 414 2.22 7.21 24.38
N GLY A 415 3.47 6.78 24.23
CA GLY A 415 4.35 7.25 23.15
C GLY A 415 3.81 6.88 21.77
N ARG A 416 3.46 5.61 21.57
CA ARG A 416 2.89 5.08 20.31
C ARG A 416 1.52 5.68 20.03
N LEU A 417 0.66 5.76 21.06
CA LEU A 417 -0.65 6.42 20.96
C LEU A 417 -0.52 7.90 20.56
N GLY A 418 0.47 8.60 21.11
CA GLY A 418 0.77 9.99 20.74
C GLY A 418 1.11 10.13 19.25
N MET A 419 2.03 9.28 18.74
CA MET A 419 2.39 9.26 17.32
C MET A 419 1.17 9.00 16.42
N MET A 420 0.38 7.97 16.74
CA MET A 420 -0.82 7.62 15.99
C MET A 420 -1.85 8.76 16.01
N SER A 421 -2.08 9.35 17.18
CA SER A 421 -3.06 10.43 17.36
C SER A 421 -2.69 11.68 16.57
N THR A 422 -1.41 12.08 16.60
CA THR A 422 -0.94 13.27 15.87
C THR A 422 -1.03 13.06 14.36
N LEU A 423 -0.64 11.88 13.84
CA LEU A 423 -0.79 11.58 12.41
C LEU A 423 -2.27 11.59 12.01
N ARG A 424 -3.15 10.93 12.76
CA ARG A 424 -4.59 10.90 12.47
C ARG A 424 -5.23 12.27 12.54
N ALA A 425 -4.79 13.16 13.43
CA ALA A 425 -5.27 14.53 13.47
C ALA A 425 -4.95 15.30 12.18
N ALA A 426 -3.75 15.12 11.63
CA ALA A 426 -3.36 15.71 10.35
C ALA A 426 -4.15 15.11 9.17
N GLU A 427 -4.22 13.78 9.11
CA GLU A 427 -4.96 13.06 8.06
C GLU A 427 -6.45 13.40 8.03
N ARG A 428 -7.10 13.53 9.19
CA ARG A 428 -8.51 13.96 9.26
C ARG A 428 -8.75 15.32 8.65
N LYS A 429 -7.81 16.26 8.84
CA LYS A 429 -7.89 17.59 8.25
C LYS A 429 -7.67 17.57 6.75
N ILE A 430 -6.84 16.65 6.25
CA ILE A 430 -6.69 16.38 4.82
C ILE A 430 -7.95 15.73 4.23
N LEU A 431 -8.56 14.77 4.93
CA LEU A 431 -9.84 14.17 4.53
C LEU A 431 -10.97 15.21 4.49
N GLU A 432 -11.06 16.06 5.50
CA GLU A 432 -11.99 17.20 5.53
C GLU A 432 -11.75 18.12 4.32
N ALA A 433 -10.50 18.49 4.05
CA ALA A 433 -10.16 19.36 2.92
C ALA A 433 -10.54 18.73 1.57
N ALA A 434 -10.23 17.46 1.35
CA ALA A 434 -10.49 16.76 0.10
C ALA A 434 -11.99 16.58 -0.17
N THR A 435 -12.80 16.43 0.89
CA THR A 435 -14.26 16.24 0.78
C THR A 435 -15.03 17.56 0.73
N THR A 436 -14.55 18.58 1.45
CA THR A 436 -15.27 19.86 1.60
C THR A 436 -14.67 21.00 0.80
N GLY A 437 -13.53 20.82 0.13
CA GLY A 437 -12.79 21.91 -0.53
C GLY A 437 -12.28 22.98 0.43
N SER A 438 -12.14 22.67 1.73
CA SER A 438 -11.66 23.61 2.74
C SER A 438 -10.14 23.77 2.66
N ARG A 439 -9.70 24.90 2.09
CA ARG A 439 -8.27 25.28 2.06
C ARG A 439 -7.70 25.47 3.47
N GLU A 440 -8.51 25.95 4.41
CA GLU A 440 -8.12 26.09 5.82
C GLU A 440 -7.88 24.73 6.48
N ALA A 441 -8.73 23.73 6.20
CA ALA A 441 -8.52 22.37 6.68
C ALA A 441 -7.24 21.78 6.10
N ALA A 442 -6.95 22.00 4.81
CA ALA A 442 -5.70 21.53 4.19
C ALA A 442 -4.49 22.13 4.89
N TRP A 443 -4.51 23.45 5.15
CA TRP A 443 -3.45 24.15 5.86
C TRP A 443 -3.27 23.58 7.28
N GLN A 444 -4.35 23.35 8.02
CA GLN A 444 -4.30 22.71 9.35
C GLN A 444 -3.70 21.30 9.28
N GLY A 445 -4.08 20.50 8.28
CA GLY A 445 -3.57 19.15 8.06
C GLY A 445 -2.06 19.13 7.86
N PHE A 446 -1.54 19.92 6.92
CA PHE A 446 -0.10 20.05 6.72
C PHE A 446 0.62 20.57 7.97
N SER A 447 0.04 21.53 8.68
CA SER A 447 0.66 22.15 9.86
C SER A 447 0.71 21.22 11.09
N THR A 448 -0.15 20.21 11.15
CA THR A 448 -0.29 19.31 12.30
C THR A 448 0.47 17.99 12.10
N HIS A 449 0.94 17.72 10.88
CA HIS A 449 1.69 16.50 10.60
C HIS A 449 2.96 16.44 11.48
N PRO A 450 3.30 15.29 12.09
CA PRO A 450 4.41 15.19 13.05
C PRO A 450 5.79 15.57 12.48
N LEU A 451 5.95 15.50 11.16
CA LEU A 451 7.18 15.89 10.45
C LEU A 451 7.17 17.35 9.93
N VAL A 452 6.19 18.16 10.33
CA VAL A 452 6.11 19.59 9.96
C VAL A 452 6.17 20.42 11.24
N SER A 453 7.17 21.29 11.34
CA SER A 453 7.52 21.94 12.60
C SER A 453 6.78 23.25 12.88
N SER A 454 6.00 23.80 11.92
CA SER A 454 5.25 25.04 12.16
C SER A 454 4.07 25.27 11.20
N PRO A 455 3.08 26.10 11.59
CA PRO A 455 1.99 26.53 10.71
C PRO A 455 2.46 27.30 9.47
N GLU A 456 3.55 28.07 9.58
CA GLU A 456 4.13 28.81 8.45
C GLU A 456 4.67 27.85 7.39
N LEU A 457 5.34 26.77 7.81
CA LEU A 457 5.78 25.71 6.89
C LEU A 457 4.57 24.98 6.28
N GLY A 458 3.56 24.67 7.09
CA GLY A 458 2.31 24.08 6.58
C GLY A 458 1.64 24.94 5.50
N ARG A 459 1.67 26.26 5.63
CA ARG A 459 1.13 27.18 4.61
C ARG A 459 1.95 27.15 3.32
N ARG A 460 3.29 27.20 3.45
CA ARG A 460 4.20 27.15 2.29
C ARG A 460 4.10 25.82 1.53
N LEU A 461 3.90 24.72 2.26
CA LEU A 461 3.63 23.41 1.66
C LEU A 461 2.35 23.44 0.84
N LEU A 462 1.25 23.92 1.41
CA LEU A 462 -0.03 24.03 0.70
C LEU A 462 0.10 24.87 -0.57
N GLU A 463 0.72 26.05 -0.48
CA GLU A 463 0.96 26.93 -1.64
C GLU A 463 1.83 26.23 -2.71
N GLY A 464 2.87 25.51 -2.31
CA GLY A 464 3.72 24.74 -3.21
C GLY A 464 2.97 23.61 -3.91
N TYR A 465 2.14 22.86 -3.17
CA TYR A 465 1.34 21.77 -3.73
C TYR A 465 0.19 22.27 -4.60
N GLU A 466 -0.44 23.40 -4.28
CA GLU A 466 -1.40 24.06 -5.18
C GLU A 466 -0.74 24.47 -6.51
N ALA A 467 0.47 25.05 -6.44
CA ALA A 467 1.20 25.44 -7.64
C ALA A 467 1.67 24.23 -8.47
N GLY A 468 2.07 23.13 -7.81
CA GLY A 468 2.60 21.93 -8.44
C GLY A 468 1.54 20.94 -8.92
N HIS A 469 0.32 20.97 -8.37
CA HIS A 469 -0.76 20.04 -8.70
C HIS A 469 -2.04 20.75 -9.11
N PRO A 470 -2.40 20.73 -10.41
CA PRO A 470 -3.68 21.26 -10.88
C PRO A 470 -4.89 20.64 -10.19
N GLN A 471 -4.83 19.35 -9.83
CA GLN A 471 -5.89 18.66 -9.11
C GLN A 471 -6.11 19.23 -7.70
N ILE A 472 -5.03 19.58 -6.99
CA ILE A 472 -5.11 20.19 -5.66
C ILE A 472 -5.63 21.63 -5.78
N ALA A 473 -5.10 22.41 -6.73
CA ALA A 473 -5.59 23.76 -6.98
C ALA A 473 -7.10 23.79 -7.31
N ALA A 474 -7.59 22.80 -8.09
CA ALA A 474 -8.99 22.66 -8.45
C ALA A 474 -9.92 22.43 -7.24
N LEU A 475 -9.44 21.77 -6.18
CA LEU A 475 -10.23 21.54 -4.96
C LEU A 475 -10.63 22.85 -4.26
N PHE A 476 -9.81 23.89 -4.42
CA PHE A 476 -9.96 25.15 -3.69
C PHE A 476 -10.42 26.32 -4.56
N SER A 477 -10.37 26.19 -5.89
CA SER A 477 -10.78 27.25 -6.82
C SER A 477 -12.26 27.23 -7.20
N GLY A 478 -13.01 26.20 -6.77
CA GLY A 478 -14.43 26.01 -7.07
C GLY A 478 -15.43 26.68 -6.11
N ARG A 479 -15.02 27.63 -5.25
CA ARG A 479 -15.91 28.31 -4.29
C ARG A 479 -15.59 29.78 -4.07
#